data_AF-A0A351SM44-F1
#
_entry.id   AF-A0A351SM44-F1
#
_cell.length_a   1.000
_cell.length_b   1.000
_cell.length_c   1.000
_cell.angle_alpha   90.00
_cell.angle_beta   90.00
_cell.angle_gamma   90.00
#
_symmetry.space_group_name_H-M   'P 1'
#
loop_
_entity.id
_entity.type
_entity.pdbx_description
1 polymer ?
#
loop_
_entity_poly.entity_id
_entity_poly.type
_entity_poly.pdbx_seq_one_letter_code
_entity_poly.pdbx_strand_id
1 'polypeptide(L)'
;MTTDKIKDQLIDFNRQFKKNSGHFKSFEVIFDYISFLKSEPYLKKLLDPLFAYVNKQLEIMKGSAKNPEKNNEFDNISMDILDPSTLSGMPIFSQEFATWQKALENKQDVSIMALLPVNLLCLLIVSIEMQEIKDSQKAGDIERTNELIKDVKDDSFSIMPAHNIKNFPEKAITSAQFLDSSMEIINKHIIDTIDSQAFLEGNKPISPISFDKENSILYIRGQEIKIALKSEKPIDHYILEAIFAKDLADQTDFVEISKDYLKEDYDGNRQRFRHACDKLNRKISKATSNKINDFISYTTEKNGWCQINHKYL
;
A
#
# COMPACT_ATOMS: atom_id res chain seq x y z
N MET A 1 10.69 -12.60 -3.72
CA MET A 1 9.58 -12.38 -4.69
C MET A 1 10.08 -11.47 -5.81
N THR A 2 9.33 -11.27 -6.91
CA THR A 2 9.67 -10.14 -7.82
C THR A 2 9.30 -8.83 -7.15
N THR A 3 9.91 -7.72 -7.56
CA THR A 3 9.61 -6.39 -7.00
C THR A 3 8.15 -6.00 -7.18
N ASP A 4 7.51 -6.31 -8.31
CA ASP A 4 6.07 -6.06 -8.50
C ASP A 4 5.21 -6.86 -7.52
N LYS A 5 5.52 -8.16 -7.32
CA LYS A 5 4.82 -8.99 -6.33
C LYS A 5 5.01 -8.46 -4.91
N ILE A 6 6.16 -7.85 -4.62
CA ILE A 6 6.40 -7.17 -3.34
C ILE A 6 5.46 -5.97 -3.21
N LYS A 7 5.39 -5.08 -4.22
CA LYS A 7 4.47 -3.91 -4.21
C LYS A 7 3.02 -4.35 -4.01
N ASP A 8 2.57 -5.37 -4.73
CA ASP A 8 1.21 -5.90 -4.63
C ASP A 8 0.92 -6.43 -3.23
N GLN A 9 1.86 -7.16 -2.64
CA GLN A 9 1.72 -7.71 -1.29
C GLN A 9 1.64 -6.60 -0.24
N LEU A 10 2.45 -5.54 -0.36
CA LEU A 10 2.41 -4.37 0.53
C LEU A 10 1.04 -3.66 0.45
N ILE A 11 0.53 -3.45 -0.77
CA ILE A 11 -0.80 -2.87 -1.00
C ILE A 11 -1.90 -3.76 -0.42
N ASP A 12 -1.76 -5.09 -0.55
CA ASP A 12 -2.73 -6.03 0.01
C ASP A 12 -2.74 -6.01 1.54
N PHE A 13 -1.58 -5.90 2.20
CA PHE A 13 -1.53 -5.72 3.66
C PHE A 13 -2.29 -4.48 4.12
N ASN A 14 -2.09 -3.31 3.50
CA ASN A 14 -2.86 -2.10 3.86
C ASN A 14 -4.36 -2.29 3.65
N ARG A 15 -4.76 -2.95 2.56
CA ARG A 15 -6.18 -3.25 2.29
C ARG A 15 -6.77 -4.19 3.34
N GLN A 16 -6.03 -5.23 3.72
CA GLN A 16 -6.44 -6.15 4.77
C GLN A 16 -6.52 -5.45 6.13
N PHE A 17 -5.59 -4.56 6.45
CA PHE A 17 -5.63 -3.76 7.67
C PHE A 17 -6.89 -2.90 7.72
N LYS A 18 -7.13 -2.09 6.67
CA LYS A 18 -8.32 -1.24 6.52
C LYS A 18 -9.62 -2.04 6.64
N LYS A 19 -9.70 -3.20 5.99
CA LYS A 19 -10.88 -4.08 6.05
C LYS A 19 -11.18 -4.59 7.46
N ASN A 20 -10.14 -4.79 8.28
CA ASN A 20 -10.27 -5.28 9.65
C ASN A 20 -10.14 -4.16 10.69
N SER A 21 -10.15 -2.89 10.27
CA SER A 21 -9.98 -1.75 11.19
C SER A 21 -11.06 -1.75 12.26
N GLY A 22 -10.66 -1.53 13.52
CA GLY A 22 -11.54 -1.62 14.69
C GLY A 22 -11.75 -3.04 15.23
N HIS A 23 -11.11 -4.06 14.64
CA HIS A 23 -11.12 -5.43 15.15
C HIS A 23 -9.71 -5.88 15.51
N PHE A 24 -9.59 -6.77 16.52
CA PHE A 24 -8.30 -7.34 16.91
C PHE A 24 -7.53 -7.98 15.73
N LYS A 25 -8.26 -8.45 14.71
CA LYS A 25 -7.68 -8.99 13.47
C LYS A 25 -6.76 -8.00 12.74
N SER A 26 -6.93 -6.69 12.90
CA SER A 26 -6.01 -5.71 12.29
C SER A 26 -4.60 -5.78 12.86
N PHE A 27 -4.42 -6.15 14.14
CA PHE A 27 -3.09 -6.34 14.74
C PHE A 27 -2.39 -7.59 14.22
N GLU A 28 -3.15 -8.65 13.94
CA GLU A 28 -2.61 -9.82 13.24
C GLU A 28 -2.09 -9.45 11.85
N VAL A 29 -2.79 -8.56 11.13
CA VAL A 29 -2.32 -8.05 9.84
C VAL A 29 -1.01 -7.28 9.99
N ILE A 30 -0.86 -6.42 11.02
CA ILE A 30 0.41 -5.72 11.31
C ILE A 30 1.52 -6.73 11.62
N PHE A 31 1.24 -7.74 12.43
CA PHE A 31 2.21 -8.78 12.75
C PHE A 31 2.69 -9.51 11.48
N ASP A 32 1.76 -9.92 10.61
CA ASP A 32 2.08 -10.63 9.36
C ASP A 32 2.84 -9.71 8.41
N TYR A 33 2.48 -8.42 8.35
CA TYR A 33 3.18 -7.39 7.58
C TYR A 33 4.63 -7.20 8.04
N ILE A 34 4.87 -6.99 9.34
CA ILE A 34 6.23 -6.85 9.88
C ILE A 34 7.04 -8.14 9.67
N SER A 35 6.42 -9.30 9.83
CA SER A 35 7.05 -10.60 9.56
C SER A 35 7.46 -10.71 8.08
N PHE A 36 6.61 -10.25 7.16
CA PHE A 36 6.93 -10.17 5.74
C PHE A 36 8.11 -9.24 5.46
N LEU A 37 8.11 -8.01 6.01
CA LEU A 37 9.22 -7.06 5.85
C LEU A 37 10.57 -7.64 6.30
N LYS A 38 10.58 -8.42 7.39
CA LYS A 38 11.79 -9.03 7.96
C LYS A 38 12.25 -10.31 7.24
N SER A 39 11.35 -11.00 6.55
CA SER A 39 11.62 -12.33 5.97
C SER A 39 11.82 -12.32 4.46
N GLU A 40 11.19 -11.40 3.74
CA GLU A 40 11.36 -11.30 2.30
C GLU A 40 12.79 -10.80 1.98
N PRO A 41 13.60 -11.53 1.18
CA PRO A 41 15.03 -11.25 1.04
C PRO A 41 15.39 -9.85 0.53
N TYR A 42 14.63 -9.29 -0.40
CA TYR A 42 14.88 -7.94 -0.93
C TYR A 42 14.52 -6.89 0.13
N LEU A 43 13.35 -7.02 0.76
CA LEU A 43 12.90 -6.09 1.81
C LEU A 43 13.81 -6.12 3.03
N LYS A 44 14.23 -7.31 3.45
CA LYS A 44 15.18 -7.49 4.55
C LYS A 44 16.45 -6.70 4.27
N LYS A 45 17.09 -6.91 3.11
CA LYS A 45 18.30 -6.18 2.73
C LYS A 45 18.08 -4.67 2.69
N LEU A 46 16.93 -4.22 2.18
CA LEU A 46 16.59 -2.81 2.07
C LEU A 46 16.38 -2.15 3.46
N LEU A 47 15.67 -2.83 4.35
CA LEU A 47 15.19 -2.27 5.61
C LEU A 47 16.07 -2.63 6.82
N ASP A 48 17.03 -3.54 6.68
CA ASP A 48 17.94 -3.96 7.76
C ASP A 48 18.59 -2.77 8.50
N PRO A 49 19.10 -1.71 7.82
CA PRO A 49 19.64 -0.54 8.50
C PRO A 49 18.59 0.21 9.33
N LEU A 50 17.36 0.33 8.81
CA LEU A 50 16.26 1.00 9.50
C LEU A 50 15.79 0.19 10.71
N PHE A 51 15.65 -1.13 10.57
CA PHE A 51 15.34 -2.03 11.69
C PHE A 51 16.43 -1.99 12.76
N ALA A 52 17.71 -1.99 12.37
CA ALA A 52 18.81 -1.90 13.33
C ALA A 52 18.75 -0.59 14.14
N TYR A 53 18.48 0.53 13.47
CA TYR A 53 18.30 1.82 14.13
C TYR A 53 17.09 1.83 15.08
N VAL A 54 15.92 1.40 14.61
CA VAL A 54 14.68 1.36 15.41
C VAL A 54 14.81 0.42 16.62
N ASN A 55 15.42 -0.75 16.44
CA ASN A 55 15.67 -1.69 17.55
C ASN A 55 16.57 -1.06 18.62
N LYS A 56 17.58 -0.27 18.23
CA LYS A 56 18.42 0.45 19.19
C LYS A 56 17.59 1.45 20.02
N GLN A 57 16.66 2.16 19.39
CA GLN A 57 15.76 3.09 20.10
C GLN A 57 14.80 2.34 21.04
N LEU A 58 14.27 1.20 20.60
CA LEU A 58 13.41 0.34 21.42
C LEU A 58 14.14 -0.17 22.68
N GLU A 59 15.41 -0.55 22.57
CA GLU A 59 16.20 -0.98 23.74
C GLU A 59 16.47 0.17 24.72
N ILE A 60 16.58 1.41 24.24
CA ILE A 60 16.65 2.60 25.11
C ILE A 60 15.33 2.75 25.89
N MET A 61 14.17 2.63 25.21
CA MET A 61 12.86 2.69 25.88
C MET A 61 12.72 1.62 26.96
N LYS A 62 13.03 0.36 26.64
CA LYS A 62 12.97 -0.76 27.59
C LYS A 62 13.94 -0.58 28.75
N GLY A 63 15.12 -0.02 28.49
CA GLY A 63 16.13 0.27 29.52
C GLY A 63 15.64 1.30 30.54
N SER A 64 14.93 2.34 30.09
CA SER A 64 14.35 3.36 30.96
C SER A 64 13.15 2.85 31.74
N ALA A 65 12.27 2.04 31.13
CA ALA A 65 11.13 1.43 31.82
C ALA A 65 11.52 0.50 32.98
N LYS A 66 12.73 -0.08 32.94
CA LYS A 66 13.28 -0.96 33.99
C LYS A 66 14.00 -0.21 35.12
N ASN A 67 14.17 1.10 35.01
CA ASN A 67 14.83 1.93 36.02
C ASN A 67 13.85 2.99 36.56
N PRO A 68 13.31 2.82 37.78
CA PRO A 68 12.32 3.74 38.37
C PRO A 68 12.77 5.21 38.41
N GLU A 69 14.08 5.48 38.53
CA GLU A 69 14.62 6.85 38.53
C GLU A 69 14.66 7.48 37.12
N LYS A 70 14.75 6.66 36.07
CA LYS A 70 14.68 7.09 34.65
C LYS A 70 13.27 7.03 34.06
N ASN A 71 12.35 6.29 34.69
CA ASN A 71 10.95 6.26 34.28
C ASN A 71 10.31 7.65 34.37
N ASN A 72 10.75 8.44 35.36
CA ASN A 72 10.43 9.86 35.50
C ASN A 72 10.87 10.72 34.29
N GLU A 73 11.81 10.29 33.46
CA GLU A 73 12.17 11.05 32.24
C GLU A 73 11.07 10.95 31.18
N PHE A 74 10.41 9.79 31.02
CA PHE A 74 9.33 9.64 30.03
C PHE A 74 7.98 10.16 30.56
N ASP A 75 7.68 9.93 31.84
CA ASP A 75 6.42 10.34 32.46
C ASP A 75 6.26 11.87 32.57
N ASN A 76 7.39 12.61 32.54
CA ASN A 76 7.41 14.08 32.57
C ASN A 76 7.53 14.74 31.18
N ILE A 77 7.68 13.96 30.10
CA ILE A 77 7.72 14.52 28.74
C ILE A 77 6.29 14.69 28.23
N SER A 78 5.78 15.93 28.33
CA SER A 78 4.59 16.34 27.60
C SER A 78 4.96 16.54 26.13
N MET A 79 4.52 15.66 25.22
CA MET A 79 4.60 15.95 23.79
C MET A 79 3.51 16.94 23.41
N ASP A 80 3.90 18.18 23.14
CA ASP A 80 3.04 19.14 22.49
C ASP A 80 3.60 19.50 21.12
N ILE A 81 2.93 19.04 20.06
CA ILE A 81 3.32 19.38 18.68
C ILE A 81 3.22 20.90 18.43
N LEU A 82 2.49 21.65 19.26
CA LEU A 82 2.38 23.11 19.24
C LEU A 82 3.49 23.84 19.99
N ASP A 83 4.18 23.13 20.87
CA ASP A 83 5.44 23.56 21.45
C ASP A 83 6.56 22.65 20.95
N PRO A 84 7.11 22.94 19.76
CA PRO A 84 8.18 22.14 19.16
C PRO A 84 9.37 21.90 20.11
N SER A 85 9.56 22.75 21.12
CA SER A 85 10.61 22.58 22.13
C SER A 85 10.43 21.33 23.00
N THR A 86 9.20 20.82 23.11
CA THR A 86 8.90 19.58 23.82
C THR A 86 9.30 18.32 23.05
N LEU A 87 9.42 18.39 21.72
CA LEU A 87 9.76 17.25 20.88
C LEU A 87 11.24 16.84 21.03
N SER A 88 12.16 17.81 21.21
CA SER A 88 13.59 17.51 21.40
C SER A 88 13.94 16.95 22.78
N GLY A 89 13.01 16.99 23.74
CA GLY A 89 13.16 16.34 25.04
C GLY A 89 13.06 14.81 24.97
N MET A 90 12.60 14.25 23.83
CA MET A 90 12.49 12.80 23.67
C MET A 90 13.86 12.12 23.65
N PRO A 91 14.11 11.16 24.56
CA PRO A 91 15.39 10.45 24.63
C PRO A 91 15.58 9.44 23.49
N ILE A 92 14.54 9.22 22.69
CA ILE A 92 14.55 8.40 21.47
C ILE A 92 14.26 9.25 20.25
N PHE A 93 14.81 8.86 19.09
CA PHE A 93 14.64 9.58 17.83
C PHE A 93 14.94 11.09 17.92
N SER A 94 15.89 11.47 18.77
CA SER A 94 16.18 12.88 19.06
C SER A 94 16.58 13.66 17.80
N GLN A 95 17.22 13.01 16.83
CA GLN A 95 17.55 13.61 15.54
C GLN A 95 16.31 13.87 14.68
N GLU A 96 15.39 12.90 14.60
CA GLU A 96 14.14 13.03 13.86
C GLU A 96 13.26 14.11 14.47
N PHE A 97 13.11 14.10 15.80
CA PHE A 97 12.34 15.11 16.52
C PHE A 97 12.98 16.50 16.44
N ALA A 98 14.31 16.63 16.51
CA ALA A 98 14.98 17.91 16.30
C ALA A 98 14.79 18.45 14.87
N THR A 99 14.81 17.56 13.87
CA THR A 99 14.54 17.92 12.47
C THR A 99 13.10 18.38 12.31
N TRP A 100 12.16 17.67 12.93
CA TRP A 100 10.74 18.03 12.94
C TRP A 100 10.53 19.39 13.63
N GLN A 101 11.10 19.57 14.83
CA GLN A 101 11.05 20.82 15.57
C GLN A 101 11.54 22.00 14.71
N LYS A 102 12.71 21.85 14.10
CA LYS A 102 13.30 22.90 13.24
C LYS A 102 12.41 23.22 12.04
N ALA A 103 11.77 22.23 11.43
CA ALA A 103 10.83 22.47 10.33
C ALA A 103 9.61 23.27 10.80
N LEU A 104 9.04 22.91 11.96
CA LEU A 104 7.90 23.63 12.56
C LEU A 104 8.26 25.08 12.92
N GLU A 105 9.40 25.30 13.58
CA GLU A 105 9.91 26.63 13.93
C GLU A 105 10.08 27.54 12.70
N ASN A 106 10.53 26.96 11.59
CA ASN A 106 10.73 27.66 10.33
C ASN A 106 9.47 27.72 9.44
N LYS A 107 8.32 27.23 9.92
CA LYS A 107 7.06 27.12 9.15
C LYS A 107 7.23 26.39 7.81
N GLN A 108 8.08 25.38 7.80
CA GLN A 108 8.32 24.52 6.66
C GLN A 108 7.47 23.26 6.76
N ASP A 109 7.12 22.70 5.60
CA ASP A 109 6.47 21.39 5.56
C ASP A 109 7.42 20.33 6.13
N VAL A 110 6.93 19.60 7.12
CA VAL A 110 7.65 18.49 7.72
C VAL A 110 7.62 17.34 6.74
N SER A 111 8.80 16.87 6.32
CA SER A 111 8.86 15.67 5.50
C SER A 111 8.28 14.50 6.29
N ILE A 112 7.20 13.90 5.79
CA ILE A 112 6.57 12.72 6.39
C ILE A 112 7.56 11.55 6.51
N MET A 113 8.58 11.54 5.66
CA MET A 113 9.67 10.55 5.65
C MET A 113 10.69 10.77 6.79
N ALA A 114 10.74 11.98 7.38
CA ALA A 114 11.57 12.23 8.56
C ALA A 114 11.09 11.41 9.77
N LEU A 115 9.82 11.00 9.78
CA LEU A 115 9.23 10.16 10.82
C LEU A 115 9.16 8.69 10.43
N LEU A 116 9.82 8.29 9.34
CA LEU A 116 9.86 6.89 8.90
C LEU A 116 10.31 5.92 10.02
N PRO A 117 11.37 6.22 10.82
CA PRO A 117 11.77 5.35 11.93
C PRO A 117 10.71 5.26 13.04
N VAL A 118 10.04 6.38 13.34
CA VAL A 118 8.97 6.45 14.36
C VAL A 118 7.77 5.61 13.93
N ASN A 119 7.35 5.73 12.67
CA ASN A 119 6.25 4.93 12.11
C ASN A 119 6.58 3.43 12.11
N LEU A 120 7.83 3.06 11.78
CA LEU A 120 8.25 1.67 11.87
C LEU A 120 8.22 1.17 13.32
N LEU A 121 8.68 1.97 14.28
CA LEU A 121 8.65 1.58 15.70
C LEU A 121 7.24 1.25 16.15
N CYS A 122 6.26 2.10 15.84
CA CYS A 122 4.87 1.88 16.25
C CYS A 122 4.31 0.54 15.74
N LEU A 123 4.58 0.21 14.48
CA LEU A 123 4.20 -1.09 13.91
C LEU A 123 4.99 -2.25 14.55
N LEU A 124 6.24 -2.01 14.92
CA LEU A 124 7.10 -3.00 15.56
C LEU A 124 6.62 -3.36 16.97
N ILE A 125 6.18 -2.38 17.75
CA ILE A 125 5.64 -2.56 19.10
C ILE A 125 4.40 -3.45 19.04
N VAL A 126 3.44 -3.12 18.19
CA VAL A 126 2.25 -3.95 17.95
C VAL A 126 2.63 -5.38 17.53
N SER A 127 3.63 -5.51 16.65
CA SER A 127 4.11 -6.83 16.24
C SER A 127 4.77 -7.62 17.37
N ILE A 128 5.42 -6.98 18.34
CA ILE A 128 6.02 -7.63 19.50
C ILE A 128 4.92 -8.11 20.45
N GLU A 129 3.95 -7.25 20.77
CA GLU A 129 2.80 -7.61 21.62
C GLU A 129 2.02 -8.79 21.02
N MET A 130 1.78 -8.77 19.70
CA MET A 130 1.15 -9.88 19.01
C MET A 130 1.97 -11.17 19.03
N GLN A 131 3.31 -11.07 19.05
CA GLN A 131 4.18 -12.23 19.21
C GLN A 131 4.04 -12.81 20.63
N GLU A 132 4.02 -11.96 21.65
CA GLU A 132 3.82 -12.38 23.05
C GLU A 132 2.48 -13.09 23.25
N ILE A 133 1.39 -12.54 22.68
CA ILE A 133 0.06 -13.18 22.69
C ILE A 133 0.13 -14.57 22.05
N LYS A 134 0.75 -14.70 20.87
CA LYS A 134 0.89 -15.97 20.16
C LYS A 134 1.72 -16.99 20.94
N ASP A 135 2.76 -16.54 21.66
CA ASP A 135 3.62 -17.42 22.44
C ASP A 135 2.93 -17.88 23.74
N SER A 136 2.21 -16.99 24.43
CA SER A 136 1.35 -17.37 25.56
C SER A 136 0.25 -18.36 25.16
N GLN A 137 -0.37 -18.16 24.00
CA GLN A 137 -1.37 -19.10 23.45
C GLN A 137 -0.75 -20.49 23.20
N LYS A 138 0.44 -20.56 22.61
CA LYS A 138 1.14 -21.82 22.37
C LYS A 138 1.54 -22.52 23.67
N ALA A 139 1.86 -21.76 24.71
CA ALA A 139 2.17 -22.28 26.04
C ALA A 139 0.92 -22.78 26.80
N GLY A 140 -0.28 -22.50 26.30
CA GLY A 140 -1.54 -22.83 26.99
C GLY A 140 -1.86 -21.91 28.16
N ASP A 141 -1.19 -20.76 28.27
CA ASP A 141 -1.42 -19.76 29.32
C ASP A 141 -2.59 -18.84 28.92
N ILE A 142 -3.80 -19.32 29.20
CA ILE A 142 -5.05 -18.64 28.82
C ILE A 142 -5.24 -17.33 29.60
N GLU A 143 -4.83 -17.28 30.87
CA GLU A 143 -4.98 -16.09 31.71
C GLU A 143 -4.10 -14.96 31.20
N ARG A 144 -2.80 -15.23 31.00
CA ARG A 144 -1.86 -14.24 30.44
C ARG A 144 -2.27 -13.79 29.04
N THR A 145 -2.76 -14.72 28.22
CA THR A 145 -3.24 -14.41 26.87
C THR A 145 -4.41 -13.41 26.90
N ASN A 146 -5.38 -13.62 27.78
CA ASN A 146 -6.54 -12.73 27.89
C ASN A 146 -6.16 -11.35 28.44
N GLU A 147 -5.21 -11.29 29.37
CA GLU A 147 -4.63 -10.04 29.88
C GLU A 147 -3.99 -9.24 28.73
N LEU A 148 -3.05 -9.85 28.00
CA LEU A 148 -2.37 -9.22 26.87
C LEU A 148 -3.34 -8.74 25.77
N ILE A 149 -4.35 -9.55 25.44
CA ILE A 149 -5.37 -9.15 24.46
C ILE A 149 -6.17 -7.93 24.94
N LYS A 150 -6.42 -7.83 26.24
CA LYS A 150 -7.14 -6.70 26.82
C LYS A 150 -6.29 -5.43 26.77
N ASP A 151 -5.02 -5.51 27.18
CA ASP A 151 -4.10 -4.38 27.16
C ASP A 151 -3.96 -3.79 25.76
N VAL A 152 -3.72 -4.65 24.75
CA VAL A 152 -3.65 -4.23 23.34
C VAL A 152 -4.94 -3.55 22.88
N LYS A 153 -6.12 -4.04 23.30
CA LYS A 153 -7.39 -3.40 22.95
C LYS A 153 -7.51 -2.03 23.59
N ASP A 154 -7.23 -1.91 24.89
CA ASP A 154 -7.40 -0.68 25.64
C ASP A 154 -6.51 0.44 25.05
N ASP A 155 -5.26 0.13 24.68
CA ASP A 155 -4.34 1.10 24.07
C ASP A 155 -4.74 1.46 22.62
N SER A 156 -5.29 0.50 21.88
CA SER A 156 -5.60 0.66 20.45
C SER A 156 -6.87 1.44 20.13
N PHE A 157 -7.73 1.69 21.12
CA PHE A 157 -8.91 2.55 20.98
C PHE A 157 -8.68 3.96 21.52
N SER A 158 -7.43 4.29 21.87
CA SER A 158 -7.05 5.64 22.24
C SER A 158 -7.31 6.62 21.10
N ILE A 159 -7.91 7.76 21.46
CA ILE A 159 -8.06 8.90 20.57
C ILE A 159 -6.84 9.78 20.80
N MET A 160 -6.02 9.92 19.76
CA MET A 160 -4.90 10.85 19.76
C MET A 160 -5.40 12.20 19.23
N PRO A 161 -5.14 13.32 19.93
CA PRO A 161 -5.40 14.64 19.36
C PRO A 161 -4.50 14.81 18.14
N ALA A 162 -5.06 14.95 16.93
CA ALA A 162 -4.25 15.40 15.79
C ALA A 162 -4.32 16.92 15.72
N HIS A 163 -3.18 17.52 16.09
CA HIS A 163 -2.70 18.88 15.85
C HIS A 163 -3.69 20.06 15.96
N ASN A 164 -3.19 21.16 16.51
CA ASN A 164 -3.85 22.46 16.45
C ASN A 164 -3.01 23.42 15.58
N ILE A 165 -2.91 23.16 14.27
CA ILE A 165 -2.34 24.16 13.35
C ILE A 165 -3.25 25.38 13.46
N LYS A 166 -2.68 26.57 13.74
CA LYS A 166 -3.45 27.80 13.93
C LYS A 166 -4.41 28.02 12.74
N ASN A 167 -5.72 28.02 13.01
CA ASN A 167 -6.85 28.09 12.05
C ASN A 167 -7.31 26.76 11.39
N PHE A 168 -6.81 25.60 11.83
CA PHE A 168 -7.35 24.29 11.45
C PHE A 168 -8.08 23.65 12.65
N PRO A 169 -9.28 23.09 12.45
CA PRO A 169 -9.98 22.39 13.51
C PRO A 169 -9.17 21.16 13.94
N GLU A 170 -8.99 21.00 15.25
CA GLU A 170 -8.39 19.82 15.85
C GLU A 170 -9.15 18.57 15.37
N LYS A 171 -8.42 17.66 14.73
CA LYS A 171 -9.01 16.43 14.21
C LYS A 171 -8.51 15.28 15.04
N ALA A 172 -9.33 14.77 15.94
CA ALA A 172 -8.98 13.56 16.65
C ALA A 172 -8.72 12.41 15.64
N ILE A 173 -7.60 11.71 15.80
CA ILE A 173 -7.29 10.49 15.04
C ILE A 173 -7.30 9.30 15.98
N THR A 174 -7.83 8.18 15.51
CA THR A 174 -7.77 6.91 16.24
C THR A 174 -6.40 6.26 16.06
N SER A 175 -5.95 5.45 17.02
CA SER A 175 -4.71 4.67 16.86
C SER A 175 -4.75 3.81 15.59
N ALA A 176 -5.92 3.28 15.20
CA ALA A 176 -6.08 2.54 13.94
C ALA A 176 -5.78 3.39 12.70
N GLN A 177 -6.22 4.65 12.65
CA GLN A 177 -5.90 5.58 11.56
C GLN A 177 -4.42 5.94 11.52
N PHE A 178 -3.80 6.08 12.69
CA PHE A 178 -2.36 6.32 12.80
C PHE A 178 -1.56 5.13 12.29
N LEU A 179 -1.88 3.91 12.72
CA LEU A 179 -1.21 2.68 12.27
C LEU A 179 -1.38 2.44 10.76
N ASP A 180 -2.56 2.73 10.21
CA ASP A 180 -2.79 2.69 8.75
C ASP A 180 -1.84 3.63 8.00
N SER A 181 -1.73 4.87 8.49
CA SER A 181 -0.82 5.88 7.93
C SER A 181 0.63 5.44 8.06
N SER A 182 1.03 4.83 9.18
CA SER A 182 2.36 4.26 9.35
C SER A 182 2.66 3.18 8.32
N MET A 183 1.73 2.27 8.04
CA MET A 183 1.92 1.27 6.99
C MET A 183 2.05 1.91 5.60
N GLU A 184 1.22 2.92 5.29
CA GLU A 184 1.30 3.67 4.02
C GLU A 184 2.66 4.36 3.83
N ILE A 185 3.20 5.00 4.86
CA ILE A 185 4.52 5.67 4.80
C ILE A 185 5.64 4.66 4.54
N ILE A 186 5.63 3.52 5.24
CA ILE A 186 6.64 2.47 5.05
C ILE A 186 6.51 1.86 3.65
N ASN A 187 5.30 1.56 3.19
CA ASN A 187 5.04 1.06 1.84
C ASN A 187 5.54 2.04 0.79
N LYS A 188 5.25 3.34 0.96
CA LYS A 188 5.72 4.38 0.05
C LYS A 188 7.24 4.41 -0.05
N HIS A 189 7.94 4.36 1.08
CA HIS A 189 9.40 4.32 1.09
C HIS A 189 9.97 3.13 0.29
N ILE A 190 9.38 1.95 0.47
CA ILE A 190 9.80 0.73 -0.23
C ILE A 190 9.52 0.86 -1.74
N ILE A 191 8.29 1.25 -2.11
CA ILE A 191 7.87 1.36 -3.51
C ILE A 191 8.72 2.41 -4.24
N ASP A 192 8.89 3.60 -3.66
CA ASP A 192 9.71 4.67 -4.24
C ASP A 192 11.16 4.21 -4.44
N THR A 193 11.70 3.40 -3.51
CA THR A 193 13.06 2.87 -3.63
C THR A 193 13.17 1.84 -4.75
N ILE A 194 12.19 0.93 -4.85
CA ILE A 194 12.12 -0.05 -5.95
C ILE A 194 12.03 0.69 -7.30
N ASP A 195 11.15 1.67 -7.41
CA ASP A 195 10.92 2.43 -8.64
C ASP A 195 12.17 3.24 -9.04
N SER A 196 12.85 3.84 -8.05
CA SER A 196 14.10 4.56 -8.26
C SER A 196 15.23 3.64 -8.73
N GLN A 197 15.35 2.44 -8.16
CA GLN A 197 16.33 1.44 -8.59
C GLN A 197 16.04 0.96 -10.02
N ALA A 198 14.78 0.65 -10.33
CA ALA A 198 14.38 0.27 -11.68
C ALA A 198 14.73 1.36 -12.70
N PHE A 199 14.46 2.62 -12.37
CA PHE A 199 14.82 3.77 -13.21
C PHE A 199 16.34 3.86 -13.46
N LEU A 200 17.15 3.75 -12.41
CA LEU A 200 18.62 3.83 -12.51
C LEU A 200 19.23 2.67 -13.30
N GLU A 201 18.62 1.49 -13.25
CA GLU A 201 19.05 0.29 -13.98
C GLU A 201 18.64 0.32 -15.46
N GLY A 202 17.96 1.38 -15.92
CA GLY A 202 17.44 1.48 -17.29
C GLY A 202 16.28 0.51 -17.56
N ASN A 203 15.73 -0.11 -16.53
CA ASN A 203 14.50 -0.86 -16.62
C ASN A 203 13.38 0.16 -16.82
N LYS A 204 12.77 0.20 -18.02
CA LYS A 204 11.60 1.06 -18.25
C LYS A 204 10.58 0.79 -17.13
N PRO A 205 9.99 1.83 -16.50
CA PRO A 205 8.91 1.62 -15.54
C PRO A 205 7.87 0.72 -16.20
N ILE A 206 7.63 -0.45 -15.58
CA ILE A 206 6.67 -1.41 -16.10
C ILE A 206 5.32 -0.72 -15.98
N SER A 207 4.71 -0.41 -17.12
CA SER A 207 3.41 0.27 -17.16
C SER A 207 2.43 -0.49 -16.25
N PRO A 208 1.69 0.21 -15.36
CA PRO A 208 0.74 -0.42 -14.44
C PRO A 208 -0.32 -1.23 -15.19
N ILE A 209 -0.48 -0.99 -16.48
CA ILE A 209 -1.23 -1.84 -17.38
C ILE A 209 -0.37 -2.10 -18.62
N SER A 210 -0.20 -3.36 -19.01
CA SER A 210 0.49 -3.73 -20.26
C SER A 210 -0.17 -4.93 -20.91
N PHE A 211 -0.02 -5.06 -22.23
CA PHE A 211 -0.57 -6.18 -22.98
C PHE A 211 0.52 -6.88 -23.78
N ASP A 212 0.77 -8.15 -23.45
CA ASP A 212 1.61 -9.04 -24.23
C ASP A 212 0.77 -9.64 -25.36
N LYS A 213 0.88 -9.02 -26.55
CA LYS A 213 0.17 -9.42 -27.76
C LYS A 213 0.68 -10.71 -28.39
N GLU A 214 1.85 -11.19 -28.04
CA GLU A 214 2.35 -12.47 -28.57
C GLU A 214 1.69 -13.62 -27.80
N ASN A 215 1.66 -13.50 -26.46
CA ASN A 215 1.09 -14.53 -25.60
C ASN A 215 -0.41 -14.30 -25.26
N SER A 216 -1.00 -13.18 -25.70
CA SER A 216 -2.38 -12.79 -25.37
C SER A 216 -2.63 -12.65 -23.87
N ILE A 217 -1.73 -11.95 -23.17
CA ILE A 217 -1.77 -11.77 -21.72
C ILE A 217 -1.89 -10.29 -21.39
N LEU A 218 -2.94 -9.93 -20.65
CA LEU A 218 -3.10 -8.60 -20.09
C LEU A 218 -2.54 -8.59 -18.66
N TYR A 219 -1.64 -7.65 -18.39
CA TYR A 219 -1.12 -7.39 -17.05
C TYR A 219 -1.79 -6.14 -16.50
N ILE A 220 -2.38 -6.25 -15.31
CA ILE A 220 -2.90 -5.12 -14.54
C ILE A 220 -2.22 -5.15 -13.18
N ARG A 221 -1.30 -4.21 -12.93
CA ARG A 221 -0.51 -4.09 -11.69
C ARG A 221 0.10 -5.45 -11.31
N GLY A 222 0.91 -6.00 -12.22
CA GLY A 222 1.55 -7.31 -12.03
C GLY A 222 0.63 -8.53 -12.14
N GLN A 223 -0.70 -8.36 -12.10
CA GLN A 223 -1.65 -9.47 -12.20
C GLN A 223 -1.81 -9.94 -13.65
N GLU A 224 -1.52 -11.22 -13.90
CA GLU A 224 -1.68 -11.88 -15.20
C GLU A 224 -3.15 -12.24 -15.48
N ILE A 225 -3.67 -11.82 -16.64
CA ILE A 225 -5.01 -12.13 -17.12
C ILE A 225 -4.92 -12.69 -18.54
N LYS A 226 -5.11 -14.01 -18.66
CA LYS A 226 -5.09 -14.70 -19.97
C LYS A 226 -6.31 -14.33 -20.80
N ILE A 227 -6.06 -13.74 -21.98
CA ILE A 227 -7.10 -13.32 -22.91
C ILE A 227 -7.44 -14.45 -23.88
N ALA A 228 -6.47 -15.20 -24.37
CA ALA A 228 -6.71 -16.37 -25.23
C ALA A 228 -6.14 -17.65 -24.60
N LEU A 229 -6.79 -18.78 -24.84
CA LEU A 229 -6.35 -20.13 -24.42
C LEU A 229 -6.00 -21.03 -25.62
N LYS A 230 -6.21 -20.56 -26.86
CA LYS A 230 -6.02 -21.30 -28.11
C LYS A 230 -5.10 -20.52 -29.05
N SER A 231 -4.58 -21.18 -30.08
CA SER A 231 -3.72 -20.58 -31.12
C SER A 231 -4.41 -19.48 -31.94
N GLU A 232 -5.74 -19.43 -31.92
CA GLU A 232 -6.52 -18.40 -32.63
C GLU A 232 -6.80 -17.20 -31.71
N LYS A 233 -6.38 -16.02 -32.16
CA LYS A 233 -6.58 -14.74 -31.47
C LYS A 233 -8.03 -14.28 -31.63
N PRO A 234 -8.81 -14.13 -30.54
CA PRO A 234 -10.21 -13.72 -30.64
C PRO A 234 -10.35 -12.19 -30.72
N ILE A 235 -11.56 -11.66 -31.00
CA ILE A 235 -11.80 -10.20 -31.08
C ILE A 235 -11.36 -9.46 -29.80
N ASP A 236 -11.50 -10.07 -28.62
CA ASP A 236 -11.01 -9.50 -27.36
C ASP A 236 -9.49 -9.30 -27.32
N HIS A 237 -8.71 -10.08 -28.07
CA HIS A 237 -7.29 -9.85 -28.27
C HIS A 237 -7.03 -8.59 -29.10
N TYR A 238 -7.67 -8.49 -30.25
CA TYR A 238 -7.45 -7.39 -31.19
C TYR A 238 -7.94 -6.04 -30.65
N ILE A 239 -8.96 -6.04 -29.79
CA ILE A 239 -9.37 -4.84 -29.04
C ILE A 239 -8.21 -4.34 -28.16
N LEU A 240 -7.58 -5.23 -27.39
CA LEU A 240 -6.44 -4.84 -26.55
C LEU A 240 -5.24 -4.46 -27.41
N GLU A 241 -4.93 -5.20 -28.47
CA GLU A 241 -3.84 -4.84 -29.37
C GLU A 241 -4.01 -3.42 -29.94
N ALA A 242 -5.24 -3.05 -30.32
CA ALA A 242 -5.54 -1.73 -30.86
C ALA A 242 -5.45 -0.61 -29.82
N ILE A 243 -5.98 -0.83 -28.61
CA ILE A 243 -5.89 0.16 -27.52
C ILE A 243 -4.43 0.41 -27.14
N PHE A 244 -3.62 -0.66 -27.02
CA PHE A 244 -2.22 -0.55 -26.59
C PHE A 244 -1.26 -0.09 -27.69
N ALA A 245 -1.73 0.06 -28.92
CA ALA A 245 -0.97 0.67 -30.01
C ALA A 245 -1.02 2.22 -29.98
N LYS A 246 -1.86 2.79 -29.11
CA LYS A 246 -2.08 4.24 -28.95
C LYS A 246 -1.88 4.68 -27.49
N ASP A 247 -2.15 5.96 -27.22
CA ASP A 247 -2.31 6.42 -25.83
C ASP A 247 -3.50 5.69 -25.19
N LEU A 248 -3.31 5.19 -23.96
CA LEU A 248 -4.32 4.38 -23.27
C LEU A 248 -5.58 5.17 -22.93
N ALA A 249 -5.49 6.50 -22.89
CA ALA A 249 -6.63 7.39 -22.67
C ALA A 249 -7.47 7.62 -23.93
N ASP A 250 -6.96 7.26 -25.12
CA ASP A 250 -7.64 7.51 -26.38
C ASP A 250 -8.71 6.47 -26.69
N GLN A 251 -9.73 6.93 -27.41
CA GLN A 251 -10.77 6.07 -27.97
C GLN A 251 -10.22 5.30 -29.17
N THR A 252 -10.60 4.03 -29.25
CA THR A 252 -10.33 3.16 -30.41
C THR A 252 -11.63 2.80 -31.09
N ASP A 253 -11.78 3.21 -32.35
CA ASP A 253 -13.00 2.99 -33.13
C ASP A 253 -13.13 1.52 -33.58
N PHE A 254 -14.33 0.94 -33.53
CA PHE A 254 -14.56 -0.43 -33.98
C PHE A 254 -14.25 -0.63 -35.47
N VAL A 255 -14.39 0.42 -36.28
CA VAL A 255 -14.01 0.42 -37.69
C VAL A 255 -12.50 0.21 -37.84
N GLU A 256 -11.71 0.89 -37.02
CA GLU A 256 -10.26 0.78 -36.99
C GLU A 256 -9.83 -0.62 -36.55
N ILE A 257 -10.42 -1.15 -35.48
CA ILE A 257 -10.13 -2.51 -34.99
C ILE A 257 -10.43 -3.54 -36.10
N SER A 258 -11.53 -3.37 -36.83
CA SER A 258 -11.90 -4.26 -37.94
C SER A 258 -10.88 -4.22 -39.08
N LYS A 259 -10.49 -3.04 -39.53
CA LYS A 259 -9.65 -2.88 -40.71
C LYS A 259 -8.18 -3.14 -40.42
N ASP A 260 -7.67 -2.58 -39.33
CA ASP A 260 -6.23 -2.49 -39.10
C ASP A 260 -5.69 -3.71 -38.32
N TYR A 261 -6.54 -4.34 -37.50
CA TYR A 261 -6.14 -5.45 -36.62
C TYR A 261 -6.77 -6.79 -37.05
N LEU A 262 -8.08 -6.81 -37.30
CA LEU A 262 -8.78 -8.02 -37.80
C LEU A 262 -8.54 -8.26 -39.30
N LYS A 263 -8.16 -7.23 -40.07
CA LYS A 263 -7.98 -7.27 -41.53
C LYS A 263 -9.24 -7.70 -42.27
N GLU A 264 -10.39 -7.23 -41.79
CA GLU A 264 -11.72 -7.51 -42.34
C GLU A 264 -12.43 -6.23 -42.74
N ASP A 265 -13.23 -6.29 -43.81
CA ASP A 265 -14.17 -5.23 -44.14
C ASP A 265 -15.19 -5.07 -43.00
N TYR A 266 -15.38 -3.81 -42.60
CA TYR A 266 -16.32 -3.49 -41.54
C TYR A 266 -17.76 -3.60 -42.06
N ASP A 267 -18.43 -4.68 -41.69
CA ASP A 267 -19.81 -5.02 -42.05
C ASP A 267 -20.88 -4.19 -41.31
N GLY A 268 -20.47 -3.26 -40.45
CA GLY A 268 -21.38 -2.49 -39.58
C GLY A 268 -21.84 -3.24 -38.33
N ASN A 269 -21.39 -4.48 -38.10
CA ASN A 269 -21.79 -5.29 -36.97
C ASN A 269 -21.08 -4.86 -35.67
N ARG A 270 -21.62 -3.84 -35.02
CA ARG A 270 -21.14 -3.31 -33.72
C ARG A 270 -21.35 -4.28 -32.57
N GLN A 271 -22.29 -5.21 -32.72
CA GLN A 271 -22.69 -6.13 -31.66
C GLN A 271 -21.59 -7.13 -31.32
N ARG A 272 -20.79 -7.56 -32.32
CA ARG A 272 -19.63 -8.45 -32.08
C ARG A 272 -18.57 -7.79 -31.19
N PHE A 273 -18.29 -6.50 -31.41
CA PHE A 273 -17.33 -5.73 -30.62
C PHE A 273 -17.83 -5.48 -29.21
N ARG A 274 -19.11 -5.09 -29.06
CA ARG A 274 -19.77 -4.99 -27.76
C ARG A 274 -19.63 -6.28 -26.94
N HIS A 275 -19.96 -7.42 -27.55
CA HIS A 275 -19.85 -8.72 -26.87
C HIS A 275 -18.40 -9.06 -26.48
N ALA A 276 -17.42 -8.64 -27.27
CA ALA A 276 -16.01 -8.80 -26.95
C ALA A 276 -15.58 -7.89 -25.78
N CYS A 277 -16.03 -6.64 -25.72
CA CYS A 277 -15.82 -5.74 -24.58
C CYS A 277 -16.46 -6.31 -23.29
N ASP A 278 -17.71 -6.79 -23.36
CA ASP A 278 -18.39 -7.43 -22.23
C ASP A 278 -17.66 -8.70 -21.76
N LYS A 279 -17.07 -9.44 -22.69
CA LYS A 279 -16.27 -10.64 -22.39
C LYS A 279 -14.95 -10.27 -21.73
N LEU A 280 -14.27 -9.21 -22.18
CA LEU A 280 -13.07 -8.67 -21.53
C LEU A 280 -13.38 -8.25 -20.09
N ASN A 281 -14.41 -7.43 -19.89
CA ASN A 281 -14.82 -6.98 -18.56
C ASN A 281 -15.15 -8.15 -17.64
N ARG A 282 -15.85 -9.18 -18.12
CA ARG A 282 -16.13 -10.40 -17.34
C ARG A 282 -14.86 -11.18 -16.98
N LYS A 283 -13.91 -11.33 -17.92
CA LYS A 283 -12.63 -12.02 -17.65
C LYS A 283 -11.81 -11.29 -16.59
N ILE A 284 -11.71 -9.97 -16.74
CA ILE A 284 -10.95 -9.11 -15.82
C ILE A 284 -11.61 -9.08 -14.45
N SER A 285 -12.94 -8.95 -14.39
CA SER A 285 -13.72 -9.03 -13.16
C SER A 285 -13.49 -10.35 -12.44
N LYS A 286 -13.60 -11.49 -13.15
CA LYS A 286 -13.33 -12.80 -12.57
C LYS A 286 -11.89 -12.93 -12.05
N ALA A 287 -10.90 -12.51 -12.85
CA ALA A 287 -9.50 -12.58 -12.45
C ALA A 287 -9.22 -11.70 -11.22
N THR A 288 -9.83 -10.52 -11.14
CA THR A 288 -9.61 -9.54 -10.09
C THR A 288 -10.54 -9.71 -8.89
N SER A 289 -11.27 -10.83 -8.79
CA SER A 289 -12.25 -11.09 -7.72
C SER A 289 -13.29 -9.97 -7.58
N ASN A 290 -13.86 -9.54 -8.72
CA ASN A 290 -14.84 -8.46 -8.86
C ASN A 290 -14.35 -7.06 -8.44
N LYS A 291 -13.03 -6.84 -8.35
CA LYS A 291 -12.44 -5.53 -8.05
C LYS A 291 -12.46 -4.60 -9.27
N ILE A 292 -12.40 -5.15 -10.48
CA ILE A 292 -12.40 -4.39 -11.74
C ILE A 292 -13.51 -4.93 -12.64
N ASN A 293 -14.61 -4.20 -12.79
CA ASN A 293 -15.84 -4.72 -13.42
C ASN A 293 -16.16 -4.07 -14.79
N ASP A 294 -15.55 -2.93 -15.07
CA ASP A 294 -15.81 -2.06 -16.20
C ASP A 294 -14.49 -1.49 -16.73
N PHE A 295 -13.49 -2.38 -16.87
CA PHE A 295 -12.15 -2.05 -17.35
C PHE A 295 -12.16 -1.41 -18.74
N ILE A 296 -12.97 -1.95 -19.65
CA ILE A 296 -13.22 -1.41 -20.97
C ILE A 296 -14.52 -0.62 -20.95
N SER A 297 -14.44 0.67 -21.23
CA SER A 297 -15.59 1.53 -21.53
C SER A 297 -15.84 1.51 -23.04
N TYR A 298 -17.10 1.45 -23.46
CA TYR A 298 -17.45 1.38 -24.89
C TYR A 298 -18.82 1.99 -25.19
N THR A 299 -19.03 2.38 -26.45
CA THR A 299 -20.35 2.75 -27.00
C THR A 299 -20.63 2.03 -28.31
N THR A 300 -21.91 1.85 -28.64
CA THR A 300 -22.36 1.29 -29.92
C THR A 300 -23.12 2.30 -30.79
N GLU A 301 -23.09 3.58 -30.42
CA GLU A 301 -23.74 4.68 -31.15
C GLU A 301 -23.04 4.99 -32.50
N LYS A 302 -23.34 6.16 -33.11
CA LYS A 302 -22.95 6.51 -34.49
C LYS A 302 -21.51 6.14 -34.85
N ASN A 303 -20.57 6.33 -33.93
CA ASN A 303 -19.18 5.88 -34.03
C ASN A 303 -18.89 4.95 -32.84
N GLY A 304 -19.13 3.64 -33.00
CA GLY A 304 -18.88 2.69 -31.93
C GLY A 304 -17.38 2.62 -31.61
N TRP A 305 -17.02 2.80 -30.35
CA TRP A 305 -15.63 2.82 -29.88
C TRP A 305 -15.50 2.10 -28.55
N CYS A 306 -14.26 1.76 -28.20
CA CYS A 306 -13.87 1.31 -26.86
C CYS A 306 -12.56 1.96 -26.40
N GLN A 307 -12.36 2.05 -25.08
CA GLN A 307 -11.13 2.53 -24.44
C GLN A 307 -10.98 1.91 -23.04
N ILE A 308 -9.81 2.04 -22.43
CA ILE A 308 -9.66 1.73 -21.00
C ILE A 308 -10.40 2.79 -20.19
N ASN A 309 -11.18 2.36 -19.21
CA ASN A 309 -11.89 3.27 -18.33
C ASN A 309 -10.88 4.10 -17.52
N HIS A 310 -11.00 5.42 -17.62
CA HIS A 310 -10.03 6.38 -17.08
C HIS A 310 -9.71 6.18 -15.59
N LYS A 311 -10.64 5.63 -14.80
CA LYS A 311 -10.40 5.33 -13.38
C LYS A 311 -9.32 4.26 -13.11
N TYR A 312 -8.87 3.56 -14.14
CA TYR A 312 -7.84 2.52 -14.05
C TYR A 312 -6.50 2.93 -14.65
N LEU A 313 -6.44 4.07 -15.34
CA LEU A 313 -5.20 4.71 -15.78
C LEU A 313 -4.59 5.50 -14.63
#